data_AF-Q4TCZ5-F1
#
_entry.id   AF-Q4TCZ5-F1
#
_cell.length_a   1.000
_cell.length_b   1.000
_cell.length_c   1.000
_cell.angle_alpha   90.00
_cell.angle_beta   90.00
_cell.angle_gamma   90.00
#
_symmetry.space_group_name_H-M   'P 1'
#
loop_
_entity.id
_entity.type
_entity.pdbx_description
1 polymer ?
#
loop_
_entity_poly.entity_id
_entity_poly.type
_entity_poly.pdbx_seq_one_letter_code
_entity_poly.pdbx_strand_id
1 'polypeptide(L)'
;RQEAFGDVTERRKLREKLGCKSFGWFLKNIYPDLHVPEDNPGMFGMLKNRGKADHCFDYNPTDDDVVVGERVILYPCHGMGQNQFFEYSKDGELRYNTRTPAGCVMGDSVSTYLTIQLCRGHGEPVPTH
;
A
#
# COMPACT_ATOMS: atom_id res chain seq x y z
N ARG A 1 7.93 -14.36 5.04
CA ARG A 1 8.93 -15.36 4.62
C ARG A 1 10.28 -14.91 5.17
N GLN A 2 11.00 -15.71 5.96
CA GLN A 2 12.40 -15.38 6.29
C GLN A 2 13.24 -15.84 5.10
N GLU A 3 13.66 -14.89 4.28
CA GLU A 3 14.61 -15.16 3.20
C GLU A 3 16.02 -15.18 3.78
N ALA A 4 16.86 -16.10 3.31
CA ALA A 4 18.25 -16.14 3.71
C ALA A 4 18.99 -14.95 3.07
N PHE A 5 19.18 -13.89 3.84
CA PHE A 5 19.82 -12.64 3.38
C PHE A 5 21.35 -12.62 3.56
N GLY A 6 21.94 -13.72 4.08
CA GLY A 6 23.37 -13.82 4.36
C GLY A 6 23.82 -13.07 5.62
N ASP A 7 25.13 -12.99 5.84
CA ASP A 7 25.71 -12.23 6.96
C ASP A 7 25.86 -10.74 6.61
N VAL A 8 25.30 -9.88 7.47
CA VAL A 8 25.32 -8.42 7.34
C VAL A 8 26.20 -7.73 8.39
N THR A 9 26.98 -8.49 9.17
CA THR A 9 27.79 -8.00 10.30
C THR A 9 28.76 -6.88 9.88
N GLU A 10 29.54 -7.08 8.81
CA GLU A 10 30.51 -6.08 8.36
C GLU A 10 29.84 -4.80 7.83
N ARG A 11 28.66 -4.90 7.21
CA ARG A 11 27.88 -3.74 6.76
C ARG A 11 27.35 -2.93 7.94
N ARG A 12 26.95 -3.59 9.03
CA ARG A 12 26.53 -2.93 10.28
C ARG A 12 27.71 -2.21 10.95
N LYS A 13 28.86 -2.87 11.11
CA LYS A 13 30.07 -2.26 11.68
C LYS A 13 30.53 -1.04 10.87
N LEU A 14 30.47 -1.11 9.53
CA LEU A 14 30.81 0.02 8.68
C LEU A 14 29.90 1.23 8.93
N ARG A 15 28.58 1.00 9.05
CA ARG A 15 27.60 2.05 9.36
C ARG A 15 27.90 2.76 10.68
N GLU A 16 28.27 1.99 11.71
CA GLU A 16 28.64 2.50 13.03
C GLU A 16 29.95 3.30 12.97
N LYS A 17 30.99 2.74 12.32
CA LYS A 17 32.30 3.38 12.16
C LYS A 17 32.23 4.72 11.45
N LEU A 18 31.36 4.85 10.44
CA LEU A 18 31.20 6.09 9.66
C LEU A 18 30.25 7.10 10.32
N GLY A 19 29.61 6.77 11.45
CA GLY A 19 28.65 7.67 12.10
C GLY A 19 27.43 7.99 11.22
N CYS A 20 26.97 7.03 10.41
CA CYS A 20 25.86 7.25 9.49
C CYS A 20 24.56 7.61 10.22
N LYS A 21 23.79 8.53 9.63
CA LYS A 21 22.47 8.93 10.16
C LYS A 21 21.43 7.82 9.97
N SER A 22 20.31 7.92 10.69
CA SER A 22 19.22 6.93 10.63
C SER A 22 18.42 7.03 9.32
N PHE A 23 17.68 5.96 8.98
CA PHE A 23 16.77 6.00 7.84
C PHE A 23 15.63 7.00 8.04
N GLY A 24 15.14 7.16 9.28
CA GLY A 24 14.18 8.23 9.60
C GLY A 24 14.73 9.64 9.38
N TRP A 25 16.03 9.86 9.64
CA TRP A 25 16.66 11.13 9.27
C TRP A 25 16.71 11.31 7.75
N PHE A 26 17.04 10.25 7.01
CA PHE A 26 17.06 10.29 5.53
C PHE A 26 15.69 10.66 4.95
N LEU A 27 14.62 9.98 5.38
CA LEU A 27 13.26 10.26 4.93
C LEU A 27 12.87 11.72 5.25
N LYS A 28 13.19 12.20 6.45
CA LYS A 28 12.83 13.56 6.87
C LYS A 28 13.64 14.67 6.17
N ASN A 29 14.90 14.43 5.80
CA ASN A 29 15.82 15.50 5.40
C ASN A 29 16.31 15.40 3.94
N ILE A 30 16.29 14.21 3.35
CA ILE A 30 16.80 13.96 1.99
C ILE A 30 15.66 13.64 1.04
N TYR A 31 14.64 12.88 1.49
CA TYR A 31 13.50 12.51 0.64
C TYR A 31 12.14 12.75 1.33
N PRO A 32 11.81 14.00 1.70
CA PRO A 32 10.62 14.32 2.48
C PRO A 32 9.30 14.13 1.72
N ASP A 33 9.34 14.17 0.39
CA ASP A 33 8.15 14.03 -0.46
C ASP A 33 7.71 12.57 -0.62
N LEU A 34 8.53 11.61 -0.18
CA LEU A 34 8.16 10.19 -0.20
C LEU A 34 7.09 9.93 0.87
N HIS A 35 5.90 9.52 0.44
CA HIS A 35 4.87 9.05 1.35
C HIS A 35 5.35 7.81 2.11
N VAL A 36 5.26 7.85 3.44
CA VAL A 36 5.59 6.73 4.32
C VAL A 36 4.27 6.08 4.78
N PRO A 37 4.02 4.81 4.44
CA PRO A 37 2.86 4.07 4.92
C PRO A 37 2.76 4.08 6.45
N GLU A 38 1.55 3.98 6.97
CA GLU A 38 1.33 4.03 8.42
C GLU A 38 1.50 2.66 9.08
N ASP A 39 1.24 1.58 8.33
CA ASP A 39 1.39 0.18 8.75
C ASP A 39 0.76 -0.10 10.13
N ASN A 40 -0.40 0.51 10.39
CA ASN A 40 -1.11 0.36 11.66
C ASN A 40 -1.46 -1.13 11.88
N PRO A 41 -1.16 -1.73 13.04
CA PRO A 41 -1.37 -3.17 13.27
C PRO A 41 -2.81 -3.61 12.98
N GLY A 42 -2.96 -4.62 12.12
CA GLY A 42 -4.27 -5.16 11.72
C GLY A 42 -5.03 -4.35 10.66
N MET A 43 -4.46 -3.24 10.18
CA MET A 43 -5.09 -2.36 9.19
C MET A 43 -4.45 -2.48 7.79
N PHE A 44 -3.65 -3.51 7.53
CA PHE A 44 -3.04 -3.75 6.22
C PHE A 44 -2.91 -5.24 5.90
N GLY A 45 -2.70 -5.54 4.62
CA GLY A 45 -2.55 -6.90 4.09
C GLY A 45 -3.72 -7.29 3.21
N MET A 46 -4.13 -8.56 3.29
CA MET A 46 -5.26 -9.05 2.49
C MET A 46 -6.59 -8.70 3.14
N LEU A 47 -7.46 -8.00 2.40
CA LEU A 47 -8.82 -7.72 2.84
C LEU A 47 -9.74 -8.91 2.52
N LYS A 48 -9.95 -9.77 3.51
CA LYS A 48 -10.66 -11.05 3.39
C LYS A 48 -12.17 -10.91 3.59
N ASN A 49 -12.96 -11.53 2.72
CA ASN A 49 -14.41 -11.59 2.89
C ASN A 49 -14.80 -12.66 3.94
N ARG A 50 -15.69 -12.31 4.89
CA ARG A 50 -16.14 -13.25 5.92
C ARG A 50 -17.12 -14.31 5.39
N GLY A 51 -18.00 -13.96 4.47
CA GLY A 51 -19.00 -14.86 3.89
C GLY A 51 -18.44 -15.77 2.79
N LYS A 52 -17.40 -15.29 2.08
CA LYS A 52 -16.62 -16.04 1.09
C LYS A 52 -15.20 -16.20 1.61
N ALA A 53 -15.04 -17.09 2.59
CA ALA A 53 -13.88 -17.19 3.48
C ALA A 53 -12.55 -17.60 2.84
N ASP A 54 -12.49 -17.77 1.53
CA ASP A 54 -11.28 -18.02 0.74
C ASP A 54 -11.01 -16.89 -0.26
N HIS A 55 -11.83 -15.82 -0.28
CA HIS A 55 -11.71 -14.71 -1.23
C HIS A 55 -11.29 -13.40 -0.55
N CYS A 56 -10.39 -12.71 -1.22
CA CYS A 56 -9.80 -11.45 -0.81
C CYS A 56 -10.05 -10.39 -1.89
N PHE A 57 -10.03 -9.12 -1.51
CA PHE A 57 -9.94 -8.03 -2.50
C PHE A 57 -8.70 -8.24 -3.35
N ASP A 58 -8.87 -8.02 -4.65
CA ASP A 58 -7.82 -8.19 -5.65
C ASP A 58 -7.94 -7.08 -6.69
N TYR A 59 -6.84 -6.39 -6.94
CA TYR A 59 -6.74 -5.34 -7.95
C TYR A 59 -5.53 -5.60 -8.84
N ASN A 60 -5.80 -5.85 -10.12
CA ASN A 60 -4.78 -6.16 -11.11
C ASN A 60 -4.97 -5.25 -12.34
N PRO A 61 -4.28 -4.09 -12.40
CA PRO A 61 -4.35 -3.23 -13.57
C PRO A 61 -3.74 -3.91 -14.80
N THR A 62 -4.10 -3.44 -16.00
CA THR A 62 -3.63 -4.02 -17.27
C THR A 62 -2.13 -3.83 -17.52
N ASP A 63 -1.55 -2.79 -16.93
CA ASP A 63 -0.14 -2.43 -17.06
C ASP A 63 0.41 -2.01 -15.69
N ASP A 64 1.71 -2.16 -15.49
CA ASP A 64 2.37 -1.77 -14.26
C ASP A 64 2.40 -0.25 -14.02
N ASP A 65 2.38 0.53 -15.10
CA ASP A 65 2.35 1.99 -15.05
C ASP A 65 0.93 2.55 -14.86
N VAL A 66 -0.11 1.71 -15.00
CA VAL A 66 -1.51 2.10 -14.85
C VAL A 66 -1.98 1.80 -13.43
N VAL A 67 -2.28 2.84 -12.66
CA VAL A 67 -2.79 2.68 -11.28
C VAL A 67 -4.32 2.75 -11.21
N VAL A 68 -4.98 3.46 -12.12
CA VAL A 68 -6.40 3.84 -11.98
C VAL A 68 -7.31 3.25 -13.05
N GLY A 69 -8.62 3.25 -12.75
CA GLY A 69 -9.69 3.03 -13.73
C GLY A 69 -10.21 1.60 -13.81
N GLU A 70 -9.47 0.62 -13.28
CA GLU A 70 -9.90 -0.76 -13.27
C GLU A 70 -10.71 -1.11 -12.01
N ARG A 71 -11.43 -2.23 -12.09
CA ARG A 71 -12.32 -2.69 -11.01
C ARG A 71 -11.55 -3.48 -9.96
N VAL A 72 -11.93 -3.30 -8.70
CA VAL A 72 -11.55 -4.21 -7.62
C VAL A 72 -12.49 -5.41 -7.63
N ILE A 73 -11.92 -6.61 -7.59
CA ILE A 73 -12.67 -7.87 -7.59
C ILE A 73 -12.44 -8.67 -6.31
N LEU A 74 -13.12 -9.80 -6.19
CA LEU A 74 -12.81 -10.84 -5.21
C LEU A 74 -12.10 -12.00 -5.91
N TYR A 75 -10.94 -12.40 -5.42
CA TYR A 75 -10.15 -13.51 -5.95
C TYR A 75 -9.67 -14.43 -4.80
N PRO A 76 -9.39 -15.73 -5.03
CA PRO A 76 -8.82 -16.60 -4.01
C PRO A 76 -7.59 -16.00 -3.32
N CYS A 77 -7.62 -15.94 -1.99
CA CYS A 77 -6.54 -15.38 -1.19
C CYS A 77 -5.26 -16.21 -1.34
N HIS A 78 -4.14 -15.59 -1.72
CA HIS A 78 -2.87 -16.30 -1.93
C HIS A 78 -1.72 -15.80 -1.04
N GLY A 79 -1.87 -14.68 -0.34
CA GLY A 79 -0.88 -14.22 0.67
C GLY A 79 0.45 -13.74 0.10
N MET A 80 0.49 -13.41 -1.20
CA MET A 80 1.72 -12.96 -1.90
C MET A 80 1.87 -11.43 -1.90
N GLY A 81 0.89 -10.68 -1.39
CA GLY A 81 0.88 -9.22 -1.42
C GLY A 81 0.47 -8.68 -2.79
N GLN A 82 1.13 -7.61 -3.26
CA GLN A 82 0.89 -6.95 -4.54
C GLN A 82 -0.59 -6.65 -4.81
N ASN A 83 -1.22 -7.36 -5.76
CA ASN A 83 -2.62 -7.21 -6.15
C ASN A 83 -3.61 -7.46 -4.99
N GLN A 84 -3.21 -8.23 -3.97
CA GLN A 84 -4.03 -8.51 -2.77
C GLN A 84 -3.57 -7.76 -1.53
N PHE A 85 -2.73 -6.74 -1.66
CA PHE A 85 -2.31 -5.91 -0.53
C PHE A 85 -3.07 -4.59 -0.55
N PHE A 86 -3.78 -4.33 0.54
CA PHE A 86 -4.45 -3.06 0.79
C PHE A 86 -4.09 -2.54 2.19
N GLU A 87 -4.08 -1.23 2.36
CA GLU A 87 -3.92 -0.55 3.65
C GLU A 87 -5.16 0.29 3.94
N TYR A 88 -5.67 0.23 5.16
CA TYR A 88 -6.71 1.14 5.63
C TYR A 88 -6.06 2.27 6.43
N SER A 89 -6.12 3.47 5.87
CA SER A 89 -5.52 4.68 6.43
C SER A 89 -6.35 5.28 7.57
N LYS A 90 -5.73 6.16 8.37
CA LYS A 90 -6.46 6.92 9.42
C LYS A 90 -7.49 7.89 8.87
N ASP A 91 -7.33 8.32 7.62
CA ASP A 91 -8.27 9.19 6.92
C ASP A 91 -9.49 8.42 6.36
N GLY A 92 -9.59 7.11 6.63
CA GLY A 92 -10.70 6.27 6.23
C GLY A 92 -10.62 5.77 4.79
N GLU A 93 -9.48 5.95 4.12
CA GLU A 93 -9.25 5.46 2.77
C GLU A 93 -8.75 4.01 2.77
N LEU A 94 -9.24 3.20 1.85
CA LEU A 94 -8.69 1.89 1.52
C LEU A 94 -7.71 2.04 0.34
N ARG A 95 -6.42 1.93 0.62
CA ARG A 95 -5.32 2.22 -0.31
C ARG A 95 -4.75 0.96 -0.94
N TYR A 96 -4.49 1.03 -2.24
CA TYR A 96 -3.60 0.17 -3.00
C TYR A 96 -2.28 0.93 -3.22
N ASN A 97 -1.31 0.68 -2.33
CA ASN A 97 -0.06 1.45 -2.25
C ASN A 97 1.21 0.58 -2.33
N THR A 98 1.08 -0.62 -2.89
CA THR A 98 2.26 -1.42 -3.30
C THR A 98 3.03 -0.79 -4.46
N ARG A 99 2.44 0.23 -5.10
CA ARG A 99 2.99 1.01 -6.21
C ARG A 99 2.79 2.51 -5.95
N THR A 100 3.56 3.33 -6.65
CA THR A 100 3.46 4.81 -6.62
C THR A 100 3.09 5.32 -8.02
N PRO A 101 2.13 6.25 -8.15
CA PRO A 101 1.32 6.85 -7.09
C PRO A 101 0.36 5.85 -6.42
N ALA A 102 -0.03 6.12 -5.17
CA ALA A 102 -0.96 5.27 -4.45
C ALA A 102 -2.39 5.41 -5.02
N GLY A 103 -3.06 4.27 -5.20
CA GLY A 103 -4.47 4.21 -5.57
C GLY A 103 -5.37 4.06 -4.34
N CYS A 104 -6.59 4.57 -4.41
CA CYS A 104 -7.61 4.51 -3.37
C CYS A 104 -8.89 3.89 -3.94
N VAL A 105 -9.49 2.98 -3.18
CA VAL A 105 -10.75 2.33 -3.55
C VAL A 105 -11.89 3.33 -3.44
N MET A 106 -12.61 3.50 -4.56
CA MET A 106 -13.73 4.42 -4.70
C MET A 106 -14.97 3.66 -5.20
N GLY A 107 -16.12 3.98 -4.62
CA GLY A 107 -17.43 3.66 -5.19
C GLY A 107 -17.98 4.88 -5.93
N ASP A 108 -18.73 4.67 -7.00
CA ASP A 108 -19.52 5.72 -7.64
C ASP A 108 -21.00 5.58 -7.25
N SER A 109 -21.78 6.66 -7.37
CA SER A 109 -23.22 6.65 -7.06
C SER A 109 -24.06 5.98 -8.14
N VAL A 110 -23.43 5.61 -9.26
CA VAL A 110 -24.10 5.18 -10.49
C VAL A 110 -23.87 3.69 -10.78
N SER A 111 -22.69 3.16 -10.46
CA SER A 111 -22.36 1.75 -10.67
C SER A 111 -22.37 0.99 -9.34
N THR A 112 -22.30 -0.33 -9.46
CA THR A 112 -22.24 -1.25 -8.32
C THR A 112 -20.82 -1.79 -8.08
N TYR A 113 -19.83 -1.27 -8.82
CA TYR A 113 -18.46 -1.73 -8.77
C TYR A 113 -17.58 -0.77 -7.95
N LEU A 114 -16.56 -1.35 -7.32
CA LEU A 114 -15.46 -0.58 -6.73
C LEU A 114 -14.37 -0.41 -7.78
N THR A 115 -13.79 0.78 -7.88
CA THR A 115 -12.68 1.10 -8.77
C THR A 115 -11.51 1.71 -7.99
N ILE A 116 -10.33 1.73 -8.59
CA ILE A 116 -9.19 2.48 -8.04
C ILE A 116 -9.09 3.85 -8.72
N GLN A 117 -8.98 4.89 -7.91
CA GLN A 117 -8.61 6.25 -8.32
C GLN A 117 -7.33 6.68 -7.61
N LEU A 118 -6.69 7.77 -8.00
CA LEU A 118 -5.55 8.27 -7.24
C LEU A 118 -6.00 8.66 -5.83
N CYS A 119 -5.21 8.30 -4.82
CA CYS A 119 -5.44 8.79 -3.46
C CYS A 119 -5.33 10.31 -3.42
N ARG A 120 -6.10 10.93 -2.53
CA ARG A 120 -6.10 12.38 -2.37
C ARG A 120 -4.84 12.83 -1.64
N GLY A 121 -4.46 14.09 -1.88
CA GLY A 121 -3.45 14.74 -1.05
C GLY A 121 -3.97 14.91 0.38
N HIS A 122 -3.09 14.81 1.38
CA HIS A 122 -3.45 15.10 2.77
C HIS A 122 -4.16 16.47 2.87
N GLY A 123 -5.41 16.47 3.36
CA GLY A 123 -6.19 17.68 3.58
C GLY A 123 -7.14 18.09 2.44
N GLU A 124 -7.25 17.32 1.36
CA GLU A 124 -8.25 17.57 0.32
C GLU A 124 -9.65 17.05 0.74
N PRO A 125 -10.72 17.83 0.52
CA PRO A 125 -12.07 17.45 0.93
C PRO A 125 -12.59 16.23 0.15
N VAL A 126 -13.48 15.47 0.79
CA VAL A 126 -14.25 14.42 0.12
C VAL A 126 -15.18 15.08 -0.91
N PRO A 127 -15.09 14.74 -2.22
CA PRO A 127 -16.03 15.18 -3.24
C PRO A 127 -17.44 14.82 -2.79
N THR A 128 -18.26 15.84 -2.64
CA THR A 128 -19.70 15.69 -2.49
C THR A 128 -20.23 15.28 -3.86
N HIS A 129 -20.74 14.06 -3.96
CA HIS A 129 -21.53 13.61 -5.11
C HIS A 129 -22.83 14.40 -5.23
#